data_AF-A0A1V6CJJ2-F1
#
_entry.id   AF-A0A1V6CJJ2-F1
#
_cell.length_a   1.000
_cell.length_b   1.000
_cell.length_c   1.000
_cell.angle_alpha   90.00
_cell.angle_beta   90.00
_cell.angle_gamma   90.00
#
_symmetry.space_group_name_H-M   'P 1'
#
loop_
_entity.id
_entity.type
_entity.pdbx_description
1 polymer ?
#
loop_
_entity_poly.entity_id
_entity_poly.type
_entity_poly.pdbx_seq_one_letter_code
_entity_poly.pdbx_strand_id
1 'polypeptide(L)'
;MGVYSDIYEFAARAGAFEGYVYQREGLTAESLERWVDHLVEGYNAVAPDIRKEFQSLCDGTIGRAIQSLIITLGEHHEIIRKLRGLTTGKLPSSPDDFSRKR
;
A
#
# COMPACT_ATOMS: atom_id res chain seq x y z
N MET A 1 -0.61 1.94 21.27
CA MET A 1 0.54 1.01 21.29
C MET A 1 1.81 1.85 21.16
N GLY A 2 3.00 1.27 21.24
CA GLY A 2 4.26 2.02 21.06
C GLY A 2 4.60 2.18 19.58
N VAL A 3 5.43 3.17 19.24
CA VAL A 3 5.79 3.50 17.84
C VAL A 3 6.25 2.30 17.01
N TYR A 4 7.06 1.39 17.59
CA TYR A 4 7.55 0.21 16.87
C TYR A 4 6.43 -0.80 16.58
N SER A 5 5.46 -0.93 17.48
CA SER A 5 4.29 -1.78 17.27
C SER A 5 3.42 -1.22 16.14
N ASP A 6 3.19 0.09 16.12
CA ASP A 6 2.39 0.74 15.09
C ASP A 6 3.05 0.61 13.70
N ILE A 7 4.38 0.79 13.62
CA ILE A 7 5.15 0.55 12.39
C ILE A 7 5.04 -0.91 11.94
N TYR A 8 5.26 -1.85 12.87
CA TYR A 8 5.24 -3.28 12.54
C TYR A 8 3.85 -3.71 12.05
N GLU A 9 2.80 -3.28 12.75
CA GLU A 9 1.42 -3.60 12.39
C GLU A 9 1.05 -3.04 11.01
N PHE A 10 1.41 -1.78 10.73
CA PHE A 10 1.23 -1.20 9.40
C PHE A 10 1.99 -1.97 8.33
N ALA A 11 3.29 -2.22 8.53
CA ALA A 11 4.14 -2.89 7.55
C ALA A 11 3.67 -4.34 7.27
N ALA A 12 3.26 -5.08 8.31
CA ALA A 12 2.73 -6.44 8.16
C ALA A 12 1.45 -6.46 7.32
N ARG A 13 0.52 -5.51 7.56
CA ARG A 13 -0.70 -5.38 6.78
C ARG A 13 -0.41 -4.96 5.34
N ALA A 14 0.51 -4.01 5.12
CA ALA A 14 0.87 -3.54 3.79
C ALA A 14 1.49 -4.65 2.93
N GLY A 15 2.43 -5.43 3.49
CA GLY A 15 3.02 -6.57 2.80
C GLY A 15 2.02 -7.70 2.54
N ALA A 16 1.14 -7.99 3.50
CA ALA A 16 0.08 -8.98 3.30
C ALA A 16 -0.90 -8.56 2.19
N PHE A 17 -1.27 -7.28 2.15
CA PHE A 17 -2.15 -6.74 1.12
C PHE A 17 -1.49 -6.80 -0.27
N GLU A 18 -0.24 -6.36 -0.38
CA GLU A 18 0.56 -6.46 -1.61
C GLU A 18 0.57 -7.89 -2.15
N GLY A 19 0.89 -8.88 -1.30
CA GLY A 19 0.91 -10.28 -1.69
C GLY A 19 -0.47 -10.83 -2.05
N TYR A 20 -1.53 -10.39 -1.38
CA TYR A 20 -2.90 -10.82 -1.66
C TYR A 20 -3.41 -10.35 -3.02
N VAL A 21 -3.07 -9.12 -3.42
CA VAL A 21 -3.54 -8.52 -4.68
C VAL A 21 -2.64 -8.81 -5.88
N TYR A 22 -1.42 -9.29 -5.65
CA TYR A 22 -0.41 -9.53 -6.69
C TYR A 22 -0.97 -10.40 -7.83
N GLN A 23 -1.09 -9.79 -9.02
CA GLN A 23 -1.57 -10.40 -10.27
C GLN A 23 -2.87 -11.23 -10.10
N ARG A 24 -3.71 -10.88 -9.13
CA ARG A 24 -4.87 -11.68 -8.78
C ARG A 24 -6.12 -11.21 -9.54
N GLU A 25 -6.77 -12.14 -10.20
CA GLU A 25 -8.04 -11.92 -10.90
C GLU A 25 -9.25 -12.06 -9.98
N GLY A 26 -10.40 -11.50 -10.40
CA GLY A 26 -11.69 -11.68 -9.71
C GLY A 26 -11.82 -10.96 -8.37
N LEU A 27 -10.96 -9.99 -8.08
CA LEU A 27 -11.10 -9.13 -6.89
C LEU A 27 -12.28 -8.17 -7.06
N THR A 28 -13.13 -8.08 -6.03
CA THR A 28 -14.20 -7.06 -5.97
C THR A 28 -13.78 -5.92 -5.05
N ALA A 29 -14.30 -4.72 -5.31
CA ALA A 29 -14.07 -3.56 -4.43
C ALA A 29 -14.46 -3.87 -2.98
N GLU A 30 -15.61 -4.49 -2.76
CA GLU A 30 -16.11 -4.84 -1.42
C GLU A 30 -15.13 -5.75 -0.65
N SER A 31 -14.44 -6.66 -1.35
CA SER A 31 -13.46 -7.55 -0.72
C SER A 31 -12.18 -6.82 -0.26
N LEU A 32 -11.92 -5.62 -0.79
CA LEU A 32 -10.69 -4.85 -0.58
C LEU A 32 -10.90 -3.60 0.28
N GLU A 33 -12.10 -3.02 0.32
CA GLU A 33 -12.39 -1.76 1.03
C GLU A 33 -11.89 -1.79 2.48
N ARG A 34 -12.24 -2.83 3.22
CA ARG A 34 -11.84 -2.96 4.63
C ARG A 34 -10.33 -3.08 4.81
N TRP A 35 -9.64 -3.75 3.88
CA TRP A 35 -8.17 -3.82 3.93
C TRP A 35 -7.56 -2.45 3.73
N VAL A 36 -8.05 -1.70 2.74
CA VAL A 36 -7.56 -0.36 2.39
C VAL A 36 -7.81 0.62 3.54
N ASP A 37 -8.99 0.57 4.17
CA ASP A 37 -9.30 1.44 5.30
C ASP A 37 -8.36 1.15 6.49
N HIS A 38 -8.13 -0.12 6.82
CA HIS A 38 -7.17 -0.48 7.87
C HIS A 38 -5.72 -0.10 7.53
N LEU A 39 -5.34 -0.06 6.25
CA LEU A 39 -4.02 0.43 5.81
C LEU A 39 -3.91 1.94 6.00
N VAL A 40 -4.95 2.69 5.64
CA VAL A 40 -5.00 4.15 5.82
C VAL A 40 -4.95 4.51 7.30
N GLU A 41 -5.72 3.82 8.13
CA GLU A 41 -5.70 3.98 9.59
C GLU A 41 -4.32 3.66 10.17
N GLY A 42 -3.74 2.52 9.79
CA GLY A 42 -2.41 2.10 10.27
C GLY A 42 -1.31 3.08 9.87
N TYR A 43 -1.32 3.55 8.63
CA TYR A 43 -0.37 4.57 8.15
C TYR A 43 -0.52 5.89 8.93
N ASN A 44 -1.75 6.34 9.18
CA ASN A 44 -2.00 7.59 9.91
C ASN A 44 -1.77 7.50 11.42
N ALA A 45 -1.81 6.30 12.00
CA ALA A 45 -1.44 6.07 13.40
C ALA A 45 0.07 6.30 13.63
N VAL A 46 0.90 6.10 12.61
CA VAL A 46 2.34 6.37 12.71
C VAL A 46 2.63 7.87 12.56
N ALA A 47 3.39 8.42 13.51
CA ALA A 47 3.73 9.84 13.53
C ALA A 47 4.37 10.29 12.20
N PRO A 48 4.04 11.49 11.68
CA PRO A 48 4.52 11.97 10.38
C PRO A 48 6.04 11.94 10.19
N ASP A 49 6.82 12.28 11.22
CA ASP A 49 8.29 12.28 11.10
C ASP A 49 8.88 10.88 10.98
N ILE A 50 8.24 9.89 11.62
CA ILE A 50 8.63 8.48 11.52
C ILE A 50 8.25 7.91 10.15
N ARG A 51 7.09 8.33 9.60
CA ARG A 51 6.70 7.94 8.23
C ARG A 51 7.74 8.30 7.19
N LYS A 52 8.42 9.45 7.34
CA LYS A 52 9.49 9.87 6.43
C LYS A 52 10.64 8.87 6.37
N GLU A 53 10.93 8.16 7.47
CA GLU A 53 12.03 7.19 7.53
C GLU A 53 11.79 5.95 6.66
N PHE A 54 10.54 5.53 6.48
CA PHE A 54 10.18 4.36 5.68
C PHE A 54 9.34 4.69 4.43
N GLN A 55 9.12 5.96 4.12
CA GLN A 55 8.21 6.37 3.04
C GLN A 55 8.58 5.75 1.70
N SER A 56 9.87 5.65 1.38
CA SER A 56 10.34 5.02 0.13
C SER A 56 9.99 3.53 0.06
N LEU A 57 10.00 2.83 1.21
CA LEU A 57 9.59 1.43 1.30
C LEU A 57 8.07 1.30 1.15
N CYS A 58 7.30 2.20 1.78
CA CYS A 58 5.85 2.29 1.63
C CYS A 58 5.44 2.53 0.17
N ASP A 59 6.08 3.51 -0.50
CA ASP A 59 5.86 3.82 -1.91
C ASP A 59 6.08 2.59 -2.80
N GLY A 60 7.10 1.78 -2.48
CA GLY A 60 7.36 0.52 -3.20
C GLY A 60 6.26 -0.52 -3.01
N THR A 61 5.95 -0.85 -1.75
CA THR A 61 4.96 -1.90 -1.42
C THR A 61 3.54 -1.53 -1.85
N ILE A 62 3.07 -0.33 -1.48
CA ILE A 62 1.74 0.14 -1.87
C ILE A 62 1.69 0.40 -3.37
N GLY A 63 2.78 0.90 -3.97
CA GLY A 63 2.87 1.13 -5.40
C GLY A 63 2.71 -0.14 -6.24
N ARG A 64 3.36 -1.25 -5.88
CA ARG A 64 3.17 -2.53 -6.58
C ARG A 64 1.75 -3.10 -6.39
N ALA A 65 1.16 -2.91 -5.22
CA ALA A 65 -0.24 -3.25 -4.98
C ALA A 65 -1.18 -2.43 -5.89
N ILE A 66 -0.94 -1.12 -6.01
CA ILE A 66 -1.68 -0.24 -6.94
C ILE A 66 -1.55 -0.75 -8.37
N GLN A 67 -0.34 -1.08 -8.84
CA GLN A 67 -0.15 -1.58 -10.21
C GLN A 67 -0.93 -2.87 -10.48
N SER A 68 -1.04 -3.75 -9.48
CA SER A 68 -1.84 -4.97 -9.60
C SER A 68 -3.33 -4.66 -9.72
N LEU A 69 -3.81 -3.70 -8.93
CA LEU A 69 -5.23 -3.36 -8.85
C LEU A 69 -5.74 -2.45 -9.98
N ILE A 70 -4.87 -1.65 -10.63
CA ILE A 70 -5.27 -0.79 -11.75
C ILE A 70 -5.87 -1.61 -12.89
N ILE A 71 -5.31 -2.78 -13.17
CA ILE A 71 -5.78 -3.67 -14.23
C ILE A 71 -7.21 -4.19 -13.92
N THR A 72 -7.50 -4.43 -12.63
CA THR A 72 -8.79 -5.01 -12.19
C THR A 72 -9.87 -3.97 -11.91
N LEU A 73 -9.52 -2.87 -11.25
CA LEU A 73 -10.49 -1.86 -10.76
C LEU A 73 -10.52 -0.59 -11.62
N GLY A 74 -9.47 -0.35 -12.42
CA GLY A 74 -9.27 0.89 -13.15
C GLY A 74 -8.54 1.96 -12.32
N GLU A 75 -7.80 2.82 -13.00
CA GLU A 75 -6.90 3.82 -12.38
C GLU A 75 -7.62 4.86 -11.51
N HIS A 76 -8.87 5.18 -11.84
CA HIS A 76 -9.65 6.22 -11.16
C HIS A 76 -10.56 5.68 -10.05
N HIS A 77 -10.47 4.38 -9.74
CA HIS A 77 -11.28 3.79 -8.67
C HIS A 77 -10.91 4.36 -7.30
N GLU A 78 -11.91 4.47 -6.41
CA GLU A 78 -11.75 5.08 -5.08
C GLU A 78 -10.67 4.39 -4.23
N ILE A 79 -10.59 3.05 -4.30
CA ILE A 79 -9.51 2.26 -3.67
C ILE A 79 -8.12 2.72 -4.14
N ILE A 80 -7.94 2.92 -5.45
CA ILE A 80 -6.66 3.38 -5.99
C ILE A 80 -6.34 4.78 -5.46
N ARG A 81 -7.33 5.67 -5.40
CA ARG A 81 -7.18 7.01 -4.84
C ARG A 81 -6.73 6.98 -3.37
N LYS A 82 -7.36 6.14 -2.54
CA LYS A 82 -6.97 5.96 -1.12
C LYS A 82 -5.54 5.45 -0.98
N LEU A 83 -5.17 4.41 -1.75
CA LEU A 83 -3.82 3.84 -1.71
C LEU A 83 -2.75 4.85 -2.18
N ARG A 84 -3.04 5.64 -3.22
CA ARG A 84 -2.13 6.73 -3.65
C ARG A 84 -1.92 7.77 -2.55
N GLY A 85 -2.90 8.01 -1.69
CA GLY A 85 -2.77 8.89 -0.52
C GLY A 85 -1.75 8.40 0.52
N LEU A 86 -1.32 7.14 0.46
CA LEU A 86 -0.27 6.56 1.31
C LEU A 86 1.14 6.70 0.69
N THR A 87 1.20 7.21 -0.55
CA THR A 87 2.42 7.30 -1.35
C THR A 87 2.76 8.75 -1.64
N THR A 88 4.05 9.06 -1.82
CA THR A 88 4.50 10.43 -2.07
C THR A 88 5.45 10.57 -3.27
N GLY A 89 6.12 9.48 -3.67
CA GLY A 89 7.06 9.47 -4.78
C GLY A 89 6.52 8.87 -6.08
N LYS A 90 7.44 8.70 -7.03
CA LYS A 90 7.17 7.96 -8.26
C LYS A 90 6.86 6.50 -7.91
N LEU A 91 5.66 6.04 -8.30
CA LEU A 91 5.27 4.65 -8.11
C LEU A 91 6.13 3.70 -8.97
N PRO A 92 6.29 2.44 -8.53
CA PRO A 92 6.85 1.37 -9.35
C PRO A 92 6.10 1.25 -10.68
N SER A 93 6.78 0.85 -11.75
CA SER A 93 6.16 0.78 -13.08
C SER A 93 5.38 -0.51 -13.34
N SER A 94 5.53 -1.52 -12.48
CA SER A 94 4.79 -2.79 -12.57
C SER A 94 4.65 -3.44 -11.18
N PRO A 95 3.79 -4.46 -11.04
CA PRO A 95 3.73 -5.31 -9.85
C PRO A 95 5.05 -6.04 -9.51
N ASP A 96 5.97 -6.14 -10.47
CA ASP A 96 7.22 -6.90 -10.37
C ASP A 96 8.46 -6.01 -10.10
N ASP A 97 8.26 -4.70 -9.96
CA ASP A 97 9.35 -3.75 -9.75
C ASP A 97 9.81 -3.73 -8.27
N PHE A 98 10.57 -4.77 -7.92
CA PHE A 98 11.22 -4.95 -6.61
C PHE A 98 12.63 -4.35 -6.56
N SER A 99 12.95 -3.41 -7.44
CA SER A 99 14.30 -2.84 -7.53
C SER A 99 14.73 -2.25 -6.17
N ARG A 100 15.74 -2.88 -5.54
CA ARG A 100 16.32 -2.37 -4.29
C ARG A 100 17.13 -1.12 -4.61
N LYS A 101 16.61 0.05 -4.25
CA LYS A 101 17.42 1.27 -4.20
C LYS A 101 18.34 1.15 -2.98
N ARG A 102 19.64 1.02 -3.25
CA ARG A 102 20.71 1.10 -2.23
C ARG A 102 20.95 2.55 -1.84
#